data_AF-A0A3D5ID37-F1
#
_entry.id   AF-A0A3D5ID37-F1
#
_cell.length_a   1.000
_cell.length_b   1.000
_cell.length_c   1.000
_cell.angle_alpha   90.00
_cell.angle_beta   90.00
_cell.angle_gamma   90.00
#
_symmetry.space_group_name_H-M   'P 1'
#
loop_
_entity.id
_entity.type
_entity.pdbx_description
1 polymer ?
#
loop_
_entity_poly.entity_id
_entity_poly.type
_entity_poly.pdbx_seq_one_letter_code
_entity_poly.pdbx_strand_id
1 'polypeptide(L)'
;MKRIIALLLAALLMVSCALADVALHGYDAKSGYVYVTLGQCPQDADGGVEPIVWRVLNVEDGRAYLLSEYVLEARPIHSDYQEYANKPTNKKKPGFNGDFTQTEMSRYLCGDFAQNCFTDDERAMLTPDDTFGLFFLASDADLKNKAYGFTSNESRKAWGTPYALANGLFKYGSQRGGHSPYWTRSQSSSDARHARCIKSKGELGRINVITLDEGMRPACYLSLSASEISGGTGTLDDPYTFTLIPPTVMED
;
A
#
# COMPACT_ATOMS: atom_id res chain seq x y z
N MET A 1 40.42 -38.26 -27.29
CA MET A 1 39.99 -36.91 -27.71
C MET A 1 38.46 -36.76 -27.83
N LYS A 2 37.71 -37.70 -28.42
CA LYS A 2 36.22 -37.60 -28.52
C LYS A 2 35.45 -37.68 -27.18
N ARG A 3 35.99 -38.34 -26.15
CA ARG A 3 35.34 -38.46 -24.82
C ARG A 3 35.50 -37.21 -23.93
N ILE A 4 36.49 -36.36 -24.18
CA ILE A 4 36.76 -35.16 -23.38
C ILE A 4 35.91 -33.97 -23.90
N ILE A 5 35.65 -33.92 -25.21
CA ILE A 5 34.78 -32.91 -25.82
C ILE A 5 33.30 -33.10 -25.41
N ALA A 6 32.86 -34.35 -25.22
CA ALA A 6 31.50 -34.64 -24.76
C ALA A 6 31.24 -34.21 -23.30
N LEU A 7 32.27 -34.24 -22.44
CA LEU A 7 32.16 -33.79 -21.04
C LEU A 7 32.18 -32.26 -20.93
N LEU A 8 32.86 -31.56 -21.84
CA LEU A 8 32.83 -30.10 -21.91
C LEU A 8 31.50 -29.58 -22.48
N LEU A 9 30.87 -30.26 -23.44
CA LEU A 9 29.52 -29.89 -23.90
C LEU A 9 28.43 -30.17 -22.85
N ALA A 10 28.58 -31.22 -22.03
CA ALA A 10 27.66 -31.48 -20.93
C ALA A 10 27.84 -30.51 -19.74
N ALA A 11 29.06 -30.00 -19.53
CA ALA A 11 29.33 -28.97 -18.52
C ALA A 11 28.90 -27.56 -18.97
N LEU A 12 28.85 -27.28 -20.27
CA LEU A 12 28.34 -26.02 -20.83
C LEU A 12 26.80 -25.98 -20.98
N LEU A 13 26.10 -27.11 -20.78
CA LEU A 13 24.63 -27.20 -20.75
C LEU A 13 24.05 -27.21 -19.33
N MET A 14 24.88 -27.22 -18.30
CA MET A 14 24.47 -27.23 -16.88
C MET A 14 24.64 -25.86 -16.19
N VAL A 15 25.00 -24.82 -16.95
CA VAL A 15 24.73 -23.43 -16.58
C VAL A 15 23.45 -23.00 -17.28
N SER A 16 22.39 -23.81 -17.15
CA SER A 16 21.06 -23.21 -17.09
C SER A 16 21.12 -22.28 -15.89
N CYS A 17 21.10 -20.97 -16.13
CA CYS A 17 20.80 -20.03 -15.07
C CYS A 17 19.62 -20.64 -14.30
N ALA A 18 19.83 -20.97 -13.04
CA ALA A 18 18.75 -20.83 -12.09
C ALA A 18 18.44 -19.33 -12.09
N LEU A 19 17.75 -18.87 -13.14
CA LEU A 19 16.73 -17.86 -12.99
C LEU A 19 15.81 -18.52 -11.96
N ALA A 20 16.07 -18.25 -10.69
CA ALA A 20 15.00 -18.35 -9.73
C ALA A 20 13.88 -17.55 -10.40
N ASP A 21 12.77 -18.20 -10.73
CA ASP A 21 11.53 -17.50 -10.97
C ASP A 21 11.34 -16.62 -9.73
N VAL A 22 11.79 -15.36 -9.78
CA VAL A 22 11.55 -14.43 -8.68
C VAL A 22 10.14 -13.95 -8.89
N ALA A 23 9.22 -14.84 -8.56
CA ALA A 23 7.80 -14.55 -8.53
C ALA A 23 7.57 -13.55 -7.41
N LEU A 24 6.73 -12.55 -7.70
CA LEU A 24 6.18 -11.67 -6.68
C LEU A 24 5.62 -12.54 -5.55
N HIS A 25 6.02 -12.27 -4.30
CA HIS A 25 5.55 -13.02 -3.14
C HIS A 25 5.15 -12.07 -2.00
N GLY A 26 4.22 -12.52 -1.17
CA GLY A 26 3.87 -11.83 0.08
C GLY A 26 5.01 -11.85 1.10
N TYR A 27 4.80 -11.26 2.27
CA TYR A 27 5.84 -11.25 3.31
C TYR A 27 6.31 -12.66 3.69
N ASP A 28 7.63 -12.86 3.72
CA ASP A 28 8.26 -14.06 4.26
C ASP A 28 9.17 -13.70 5.44
N ALA A 29 9.19 -14.54 6.47
CA ALA A 29 9.94 -14.24 7.69
C ALA A 29 11.48 -14.30 7.51
N LYS A 30 11.98 -14.95 6.46
CA LYS A 30 13.42 -15.07 6.15
C LYS A 30 13.86 -14.01 5.16
N SER A 31 13.13 -13.82 4.06
CA SER A 31 13.48 -12.86 3.01
C SER A 31 12.86 -11.47 3.18
N GLY A 32 11.85 -11.32 4.03
CA GLY A 32 11.18 -10.04 4.29
C GLY A 32 10.10 -9.72 3.25
N TYR A 33 9.94 -8.44 2.97
CA TYR A 33 9.02 -7.94 1.95
C TYR A 33 9.70 -7.89 0.58
N VAL A 34 8.91 -8.16 -0.47
CA VAL A 34 9.19 -7.68 -1.82
C VAL A 34 8.64 -6.27 -1.95
N TYR A 35 9.37 -5.41 -2.65
CA TYR A 35 8.97 -4.04 -2.95
C TYR A 35 8.74 -3.86 -4.45
N VAL A 36 7.78 -3.00 -4.76
CA VAL A 36 7.48 -2.59 -6.12
C VAL A 36 7.32 -1.08 -6.22
N THR A 37 7.46 -0.53 -7.43
CA THR A 37 7.07 0.85 -7.75
C THR A 37 5.90 0.84 -8.71
N LEU A 38 4.91 1.71 -8.42
CA LEU A 38 3.74 1.93 -9.26
C LEU A 38 3.14 3.29 -8.92
N GLY A 39 2.86 4.11 -9.92
CA GLY A 39 2.45 5.49 -9.72
C GLY A 39 3.57 6.36 -9.17
N GLN A 40 3.32 7.67 -9.15
CA GLN A 40 4.26 8.69 -8.73
C GLN A 40 3.50 9.85 -8.08
N CYS A 41 4.03 10.39 -6.98
CA CYS A 41 3.42 11.52 -6.29
C CYS A 41 4.49 12.46 -5.74
N PRO A 42 4.13 13.68 -5.30
CA PRO A 42 5.05 14.52 -4.55
C PRO A 42 5.58 13.78 -3.31
N GLN A 43 6.89 13.66 -3.19
CA GLN A 43 7.53 12.96 -2.06
C GLN A 43 8.72 13.72 -1.47
N ASP A 44 9.40 14.57 -2.22
CA ASP A 44 10.42 15.46 -1.63
C ASP A 44 9.79 16.68 -0.94
N ALA A 45 10.60 17.43 -0.19
CA ALA A 45 10.08 18.55 0.62
C ALA A 45 9.58 19.74 -0.22
N ASP A 46 10.03 19.86 -1.47
CA ASP A 46 9.72 20.95 -2.40
C ASP A 46 8.58 20.57 -3.37
N GLY A 47 8.07 19.34 -3.29
CA GLY A 47 6.97 18.82 -4.11
C GLY A 47 7.41 18.09 -5.38
N GLY A 48 8.69 17.72 -5.49
CA GLY A 48 9.17 16.85 -6.56
C GLY A 48 8.51 15.48 -6.52
N VAL A 49 8.18 15.01 -7.72
CA VAL A 49 7.39 13.82 -7.97
C VAL A 49 8.32 12.62 -8.11
N GLU A 50 8.10 11.60 -7.30
CA GLU A 50 8.90 10.38 -7.25
C GLU A 50 7.99 9.14 -7.30
N PRO A 51 8.48 7.99 -7.80
CA PRO A 51 7.75 6.73 -7.80
C PRO A 51 7.29 6.32 -6.39
N ILE A 52 6.04 5.89 -6.26
CA ILE A 52 5.54 5.38 -4.99
C ILE A 52 6.08 3.97 -4.80
N VAL A 53 6.78 3.74 -3.69
CA VAL A 53 7.24 2.41 -3.28
C VAL A 53 6.15 1.71 -2.49
N TRP A 54 5.88 0.45 -2.80
CA TRP A 54 4.89 -0.39 -2.15
C TRP A 54 5.56 -1.67 -1.65
N ARG A 55 5.16 -2.12 -0.46
CA ARG A 55 5.47 -3.47 0.00
C ARG A 55 4.36 -4.44 -0.42
N VAL A 56 4.75 -5.63 -0.86
CA VAL A 56 3.82 -6.73 -1.16
C VAL A 56 3.48 -7.44 0.14
N LEU A 57 2.24 -7.28 0.63
CA LEU A 57 1.78 -7.92 1.85
C LEU A 57 1.42 -9.39 1.62
N ASN A 58 0.76 -9.68 0.51
CA ASN A 58 0.27 -11.00 0.15
C ASN A 58 0.18 -11.17 -1.36
N VAL A 59 0.23 -12.42 -1.84
CA VAL A 59 -0.08 -12.78 -3.22
C VAL A 59 -1.02 -13.98 -3.18
N GLU A 60 -2.24 -13.78 -3.67
CA GLU A 60 -3.28 -14.80 -3.72
C GLU A 60 -4.27 -14.47 -4.84
N ASP A 61 -4.96 -15.50 -5.37
CA ASP A 61 -6.05 -15.34 -6.33
C ASP A 61 -5.70 -14.45 -7.54
N GLY A 62 -4.47 -14.57 -8.06
CA GLY A 62 -4.01 -13.83 -9.24
C GLY A 62 -3.76 -12.34 -9.01
N ARG A 63 -3.72 -11.87 -7.76
CA ARG A 63 -3.43 -10.48 -7.39
C ARG A 63 -2.45 -10.37 -6.22
N ALA A 64 -1.80 -9.21 -6.13
CA ALA A 64 -0.90 -8.87 -5.04
C ALA A 64 -1.51 -7.76 -4.19
N TYR A 65 -1.60 -7.97 -2.87
CA TYR A 65 -2.05 -6.94 -1.94
C TYR A 65 -0.88 -6.01 -1.59
N LEU A 66 -0.97 -4.76 -2.02
CA LEU A 66 0.07 -3.76 -1.83
C LEU A 66 -0.30 -2.77 -0.73
N LEU A 67 0.72 -2.33 0.01
CA LEU A 67 0.63 -1.20 0.94
C LEU A 67 1.80 -0.27 0.66
N SER A 68 1.55 1.02 0.47
CA SER A 68 2.60 2.04 0.31
C SER A 68 3.63 1.92 1.44
N GLU A 69 4.92 2.08 1.14
CA GLU A 69 5.97 1.96 2.15
C GLU A 69 5.90 3.11 3.15
N TYR A 70 5.68 4.32 2.61
CA TYR A 70 5.69 5.57 3.35
C TYR A 70 4.28 6.14 3.55
N VAL A 71 4.17 7.05 4.52
CA VAL A 71 2.97 7.87 4.72
C VAL A 71 3.06 9.06 3.76
N LEU A 72 2.16 9.11 2.77
CA LEU A 72 2.32 9.97 1.59
C LEU A 72 1.77 11.39 1.77
N GLU A 73 0.72 11.56 2.57
CA GLU A 73 0.05 12.84 2.79
C GLU A 73 -0.66 12.88 4.14
N ALA A 74 -0.71 14.04 4.78
CA ALA A 74 -1.52 14.29 5.98
C ALA A 74 -2.94 14.69 5.57
N ARG A 75 -3.95 13.97 6.05
CA ARG A 75 -5.35 14.23 5.70
C ARG A 75 -6.30 13.57 6.70
N PRO A 76 -7.38 14.25 7.14
CA PRO A 76 -8.41 13.63 7.97
C PRO A 76 -9.17 12.54 7.20
N ILE A 77 -9.73 11.57 7.91
CA ILE A 77 -10.65 10.59 7.30
C ILE A 77 -11.90 11.30 6.77
N HIS A 78 -12.44 12.20 7.58
CA HIS A 78 -13.65 12.95 7.25
C HIS A 78 -13.75 14.23 8.10
N SER A 79 -14.27 15.30 7.53
CA SER A 79 -14.38 16.63 8.13
C SER A 79 -15.46 16.77 9.20
N ASP A 80 -16.52 15.93 9.17
CA ASP A 80 -17.57 15.90 10.20
C ASP A 80 -17.59 14.55 10.96
N TYR A 81 -17.13 14.57 12.21
CA TYR A 81 -17.13 13.38 13.06
C TYR A 81 -18.55 12.91 13.44
N GLN A 82 -19.55 13.79 13.43
CA GLN A 82 -20.95 13.42 13.71
C GLN A 82 -21.53 12.67 12.52
N GLU A 83 -21.31 13.15 11.29
CA GLU A 83 -21.72 12.45 10.07
C GLU A 83 -21.03 11.08 9.96
N TYR A 84 -19.73 11.03 10.27
CA TYR A 84 -18.99 9.77 10.34
C TYR A 84 -19.58 8.80 11.37
N ALA A 85 -19.86 9.26 12.59
CA ALA A 85 -20.27 8.40 13.70
C ALA A 85 -21.75 8.00 13.66
N ASN A 86 -22.63 8.88 13.18
CA ASN A 86 -24.07 8.70 13.29
C ASN A 86 -24.56 7.58 12.37
N LYS A 87 -25.61 6.89 12.79
CA LYS A 87 -26.27 5.90 11.95
C LYS A 87 -27.04 6.57 10.81
N PRO A 88 -27.18 5.90 9.65
CA PRO A 88 -28.08 6.35 8.58
C PRO A 88 -29.51 6.62 9.06
N THR A 89 -29.96 5.90 10.09
CA THR A 89 -31.30 6.01 10.67
C THR A 89 -31.46 7.14 11.70
N ASN A 90 -30.41 7.93 11.98
CA ASN A 90 -30.52 9.07 12.90
C ASN A 90 -31.46 10.14 12.31
N LYS A 91 -32.54 10.45 13.05
CA LYS A 91 -33.64 11.32 12.56
C LYS A 91 -33.27 12.79 12.37
N LYS A 92 -32.23 13.30 13.03
CA LYS A 92 -31.87 14.73 13.02
C LYS A 92 -30.58 15.00 12.28
N LYS A 93 -29.62 14.10 12.41
CA LYS A 93 -28.29 14.19 11.82
C LYS A 93 -27.91 12.80 11.30
N PRO A 94 -28.45 12.36 10.15
CA PRO A 94 -28.05 11.11 9.54
C PRO A 94 -26.54 11.11 9.28
N GLY A 95 -25.97 9.92 9.26
CA GLY A 95 -24.56 9.69 9.00
C GLY A 95 -24.38 8.31 8.38
N PHE A 96 -23.15 7.80 8.37
CA PHE A 96 -22.83 6.53 7.69
C PHE A 96 -22.19 5.48 8.59
N ASN A 97 -22.28 5.65 9.92
CA ASN A 97 -21.88 4.65 10.92
C ASN A 97 -20.48 4.07 10.68
N GLY A 98 -19.51 4.94 10.35
CA GLY A 98 -18.13 4.57 10.11
C GLY A 98 -17.87 3.81 8.82
N ASP A 99 -18.83 3.73 7.90
CA ASP A 99 -18.63 3.20 6.56
C ASP A 99 -17.55 4.02 5.83
N PHE A 100 -16.39 3.40 5.64
CA PHE A 100 -15.24 4.05 5.02
C PHE A 100 -15.54 4.52 3.59
N THR A 101 -16.38 3.81 2.84
CA THR A 101 -16.69 4.12 1.43
C THR A 101 -17.39 5.47 1.25
N GLN A 102 -18.00 5.99 2.32
CA GLN A 102 -18.70 7.28 2.32
C GLN A 102 -17.81 8.45 2.79
N THR A 103 -16.58 8.16 3.24
CA THR A 103 -15.65 9.16 3.75
C THR A 103 -15.04 10.02 2.64
N GLU A 104 -14.60 11.23 3.00
CA GLU A 104 -13.80 12.07 2.10
C GLU A 104 -12.47 11.43 1.73
N MET A 105 -11.84 10.68 2.65
CA MET A 105 -10.62 9.91 2.36
C MET A 105 -10.85 8.87 1.26
N SER A 106 -11.93 8.08 1.32
CA SER A 106 -12.22 7.08 0.27
C SER A 106 -12.47 7.74 -1.08
N ARG A 107 -13.19 8.87 -1.10
CA ARG A 107 -13.42 9.65 -2.33
C ARG A 107 -12.12 10.22 -2.90
N TYR A 108 -11.23 10.71 -2.05
CA TYR A 108 -9.93 11.23 -2.46
C TYR A 108 -9.03 10.13 -3.03
N LEU A 109 -8.93 8.99 -2.34
CA LEU A 109 -8.12 7.85 -2.77
C LEU A 109 -8.57 7.29 -4.13
N CYS A 110 -9.87 7.12 -4.35
CA CYS A 110 -10.41 6.63 -5.61
C CYS A 110 -10.62 7.72 -6.68
N GLY A 111 -10.43 9.00 -6.33
CA GLY A 111 -10.58 10.15 -7.20
C GLY A 111 -9.22 10.80 -7.48
N ASP A 112 -8.98 11.94 -6.85
CA ASP A 112 -7.78 12.77 -7.09
C ASP A 112 -6.47 12.00 -6.94
N PHE A 113 -6.31 11.15 -5.93
CA PHE A 113 -5.09 10.35 -5.78
C PHE A 113 -4.90 9.39 -6.96
N ALA A 114 -5.94 8.63 -7.33
CA ALA A 114 -5.92 7.71 -8.46
C ALA A 114 -5.63 8.43 -9.80
N GLN A 115 -6.16 9.64 -9.99
CA GLN A 115 -6.01 10.41 -11.23
C GLN A 115 -4.68 11.15 -11.32
N ASN A 116 -4.21 11.72 -10.22
CA ASN A 116 -3.01 12.55 -10.21
C ASN A 116 -1.73 11.74 -10.05
N CYS A 117 -1.80 10.57 -9.39
CA CYS A 117 -0.62 9.79 -9.08
C CYS A 117 -0.39 8.60 -10.02
N PHE A 118 -1.34 8.28 -10.90
CA PHE A 118 -1.26 7.12 -11.78
C PHE A 118 -1.70 7.50 -13.19
N THR A 119 -1.05 6.88 -14.17
CA THR A 119 -1.49 6.89 -15.57
C THR A 119 -2.67 5.93 -15.80
N ASP A 120 -3.30 6.01 -16.97
CA ASP A 120 -4.34 5.04 -17.36
C ASP A 120 -3.80 3.61 -17.41
N ASP A 121 -2.59 3.41 -17.96
CA ASP A 121 -1.97 2.09 -18.05
C ASP A 121 -1.66 1.51 -16.66
N GLU A 122 -1.17 2.34 -15.73
CA GLU A 122 -0.95 1.91 -14.36
C GLU A 122 -2.24 1.57 -13.63
N ARG A 123 -3.32 2.32 -13.86
CA ARG A 123 -4.63 1.96 -13.32
C ARG A 123 -5.18 0.67 -13.93
N ALA A 124 -4.89 0.39 -15.20
CA ALA A 124 -5.28 -0.86 -15.86
C ALA A 124 -4.55 -2.09 -15.29
N MET A 125 -3.38 -1.90 -14.67
CA MET A 125 -2.67 -2.95 -13.92
C MET A 125 -3.30 -3.26 -12.55
N LEU A 126 -4.22 -2.43 -12.05
CA LEU A 126 -4.83 -2.58 -10.72
C LEU A 126 -6.19 -3.26 -10.78
N THR A 127 -6.51 -4.05 -9.75
CA THR A 127 -7.83 -4.67 -9.55
C THR A 127 -8.57 -3.94 -8.42
N PRO A 128 -9.77 -3.39 -8.67
CA PRO A 128 -10.58 -2.80 -7.61
C PRO A 128 -10.94 -3.83 -6.54
N ASP A 129 -10.97 -3.39 -5.29
CA ASP A 129 -11.69 -4.11 -4.24
C ASP A 129 -13.20 -3.91 -4.43
N ASP A 130 -13.98 -4.99 -4.29
CA ASP A 130 -15.44 -4.98 -4.48
C ASP A 130 -16.18 -3.97 -3.58
N THR A 131 -15.60 -3.63 -2.43
CA THR A 131 -16.19 -2.68 -1.47
C THR A 131 -15.49 -1.33 -1.51
N PHE A 132 -14.16 -1.32 -1.50
CA PHE A 132 -13.39 -0.09 -1.26
C PHE A 132 -12.89 0.61 -2.53
N GLY A 133 -13.07 -0.01 -3.70
CA GLY A 133 -12.62 0.54 -4.97
C GLY A 133 -11.12 0.35 -5.21
N LEU A 134 -10.54 1.22 -6.03
CA LEU A 134 -9.17 1.03 -6.54
C LEU A 134 -8.09 1.24 -5.48
N PHE A 135 -8.27 2.25 -4.63
CA PHE A 135 -7.35 2.57 -3.54
C PHE A 135 -8.11 2.76 -2.24
N PHE A 136 -7.52 2.23 -1.16
CA PHE A 136 -8.13 2.26 0.17
C PHE A 136 -7.03 2.31 1.25
N LEU A 137 -7.43 2.26 2.52
CA LEU A 137 -6.48 2.11 3.63
C LEU A 137 -6.52 0.69 4.17
N ALA A 138 -5.39 0.17 4.63
CA ALA A 138 -5.37 -1.09 5.38
C ALA A 138 -6.36 -1.03 6.56
N SER A 139 -6.94 -2.17 6.92
CA SER A 139 -7.76 -2.31 8.12
C SER A 139 -6.89 -2.54 9.36
N ASP A 140 -7.48 -2.38 10.56
CA ASP A 140 -6.79 -2.76 11.79
C ASP A 140 -6.55 -4.27 11.91
N ALA A 141 -7.33 -5.10 11.20
CA ALA A 141 -7.11 -6.55 11.09
C ALA A 141 -5.87 -6.85 10.23
N ASP A 142 -5.71 -6.17 9.10
CA ASP A 142 -4.51 -6.28 8.24
C ASP A 142 -3.26 -5.97 9.06
N LEU A 143 -3.29 -4.88 9.83
CA LEU A 143 -2.16 -4.48 10.68
C LEU A 143 -1.95 -5.38 11.90
N LYS A 144 -2.85 -6.33 12.19
CA LYS A 144 -2.65 -7.39 13.20
C LYS A 144 -2.20 -8.71 12.56
N ASN A 145 -2.22 -8.80 11.23
CA ASN A 145 -1.91 -10.02 10.52
C ASN A 145 -0.39 -10.24 10.43
N LYS A 146 0.08 -11.29 11.12
CA LYS A 146 1.50 -11.67 11.10
C LYS A 146 1.96 -12.19 9.73
N ALA A 147 1.05 -12.76 8.93
CA ALA A 147 1.36 -13.19 7.58
C ALA A 147 1.68 -12.02 6.65
N TYR A 148 1.21 -10.81 6.98
CA TYR A 148 1.55 -9.57 6.26
C TYR A 148 2.78 -8.87 6.87
N GLY A 149 3.52 -9.56 7.75
CA GLY A 149 4.73 -9.06 8.41
C GLY A 149 4.50 -8.16 9.62
N PHE A 150 3.25 -7.90 10.02
CA PHE A 150 2.93 -7.10 11.19
C PHE A 150 2.98 -7.91 12.50
N THR A 151 4.19 -8.32 12.88
CA THR A 151 4.45 -9.21 14.03
C THR A 151 4.53 -8.50 15.38
N SER A 152 4.73 -7.18 15.38
CA SER A 152 4.91 -6.35 16.56
C SER A 152 4.42 -4.91 16.34
N ASN A 153 4.49 -4.08 17.37
CA ASN A 153 4.29 -2.65 17.19
C ASN A 153 5.38 -2.03 16.30
N GLU A 154 6.62 -2.51 16.40
CA GLU A 154 7.73 -1.98 15.60
C GLU A 154 7.48 -2.18 14.10
N SER A 155 7.04 -3.38 13.69
CA SER A 155 6.74 -3.68 12.29
C SER A 155 5.58 -2.85 11.71
N ARG A 156 4.77 -2.21 12.56
CA ARG A 156 3.67 -1.33 12.14
C ARG A 156 4.09 0.12 11.95
N LYS A 157 5.30 0.53 12.35
CA LYS A 157 5.76 1.90 12.14
C LYS A 157 5.94 2.17 10.64
N ALA A 158 5.65 3.41 10.25
CA ALA A 158 5.86 3.91 8.89
C ALA A 158 6.31 5.37 8.97
N TRP A 159 7.18 5.78 8.06
CA TRP A 159 7.74 7.12 8.04
C TRP A 159 7.03 7.96 6.99
N GLY A 160 6.81 9.24 7.31
CA GLY A 160 6.33 10.22 6.35
C GLY A 160 7.36 10.51 5.28
N THR A 161 6.90 10.71 4.04
CA THR A 161 7.73 11.32 3.01
C THR A 161 8.11 12.75 3.43
N PRO A 162 9.25 13.29 2.96
CA PRO A 162 9.56 14.71 3.14
C PRO A 162 8.41 15.65 2.75
N TYR A 163 7.72 15.36 1.65
CA TYR A 163 6.52 16.10 1.22
C TYR A 163 5.42 16.08 2.29
N ALA A 164 5.05 14.90 2.79
CA ALA A 164 4.00 14.77 3.79
C ALA A 164 4.33 15.57 5.06
N LEU A 165 5.59 15.50 5.50
CA LEU A 165 6.10 16.23 6.67
C LEU A 165 6.07 17.75 6.46
N ALA A 166 6.48 18.23 5.27
CA ALA A 166 6.40 19.64 4.92
C ALA A 166 4.94 20.14 4.84
N ASN A 167 4.00 19.24 4.55
CA ASN A 167 2.57 19.52 4.40
C ASN A 167 1.72 19.07 5.60
N GLY A 168 2.30 19.10 6.81
CA GLY A 168 1.54 19.03 8.06
C GLY A 168 1.40 17.64 8.69
N LEU A 169 2.04 16.60 8.15
CA LEU A 169 2.08 15.29 8.79
C LEU A 169 2.83 15.34 10.12
N PHE A 170 2.22 14.79 11.16
CA PHE A 170 2.89 14.71 12.45
C PHE A 170 4.10 13.76 12.40
N LYS A 171 5.20 14.18 13.04
CA LYS A 171 6.40 13.37 13.24
C LYS A 171 6.62 13.12 14.71
N TYR A 172 6.62 11.86 15.14
CA TYR A 172 7.02 11.52 16.49
C TYR A 172 8.51 11.85 16.70
N GLY A 173 8.86 12.34 17.88
CA GLY A 173 10.25 12.69 18.20
C GLY A 173 11.21 11.49 18.06
N SER A 174 12.51 11.78 17.92
CA SER A 174 13.56 10.77 17.69
C SER A 174 13.57 9.64 18.74
N GLN A 175 13.28 9.96 20.01
CA GLN A 175 13.16 8.97 21.10
C GLN A 175 12.05 7.92 20.87
N ARG A 176 11.13 8.17 19.93
CA ARG A 176 10.02 7.28 19.57
C ARG A 176 10.21 6.61 18.19
N GLY A 177 11.33 6.86 17.51
CA GLY A 177 11.68 6.27 16.22
C GLY A 177 11.55 7.20 15.01
N GLY A 178 11.13 8.45 15.20
CA GLY A 178 11.05 9.42 14.10
C GLY A 178 9.97 9.13 13.04
N HIS A 179 9.10 8.16 13.30
CA HIS A 179 8.02 7.73 12.40
C HIS A 179 6.79 8.64 12.54
N SER A 180 5.79 8.39 11.70
CA SER A 180 4.56 9.19 11.64
C SER A 180 3.34 8.33 11.95
N PRO A 181 2.26 8.95 12.47
CA PRO A 181 1.01 8.23 12.64
C PRO A 181 0.25 8.17 11.32
N TYR A 182 -0.53 7.11 11.16
CA TYR A 182 -1.32 6.91 9.97
C TYR A 182 -2.61 6.17 10.25
N TRP A 183 -3.61 6.44 9.42
CA TRP A 183 -4.95 5.91 9.53
C TRP A 183 -5.07 4.46 9.11
N THR A 184 -6.08 3.77 9.66
CA THR A 184 -6.68 2.58 9.06
C THR A 184 -8.11 2.90 8.61
N ARG A 185 -8.69 2.08 7.72
CA ARG A 185 -10.11 2.23 7.35
C ARG A 185 -11.10 1.78 8.45
N SER A 186 -10.62 1.21 9.55
CA SER A 186 -11.48 0.66 10.60
C SER A 186 -11.98 1.75 11.55
N GLN A 187 -13.29 1.81 11.79
CA GLN A 187 -13.85 2.61 12.88
C GLN A 187 -13.42 2.07 14.26
N SER A 188 -13.24 2.96 15.24
CA SER A 188 -13.02 2.57 16.63
C SER A 188 -14.30 2.02 17.28
N SER A 189 -14.20 0.83 17.88
CA SER A 189 -15.29 0.20 18.64
C SER A 189 -15.59 0.88 19.98
N SER A 190 -14.68 1.71 20.50
CA SER A 190 -14.83 2.39 21.81
C SER A 190 -15.30 3.83 21.69
N ASP A 191 -15.30 4.40 20.49
CA ASP A 191 -15.83 5.74 20.21
C ASP A 191 -16.06 5.86 18.69
N ALA A 192 -17.33 5.92 18.29
CA ALA A 192 -17.73 5.93 16.88
C ALA A 192 -17.26 7.17 16.11
N ARG A 193 -16.81 8.23 16.79
CA ARG A 193 -16.26 9.45 16.16
C ARG A 193 -14.79 9.28 15.72
N HIS A 194 -14.19 8.13 16.02
CA HIS A 194 -12.76 7.89 15.84
C HIS A 194 -12.54 6.77 14.83
N ALA A 195 -11.49 6.88 14.04
CA ALA A 195 -10.91 5.76 13.31
C ALA A 195 -9.76 5.14 14.12
N ARG A 196 -9.39 3.91 13.78
CA ARG A 196 -8.17 3.27 14.27
C ARG A 196 -6.97 3.86 13.51
N CYS A 197 -5.83 3.97 14.20
CA CYS A 197 -4.60 4.51 13.63
C CYS A 197 -3.38 3.98 14.38
N ILE A 198 -2.19 4.13 13.78
CA ILE A 198 -0.92 3.79 14.45
C ILE A 198 -0.40 4.98 15.25
N LYS A 199 -0.07 4.71 16.51
CA LYS A 199 0.40 5.74 17.46
C LYS A 199 1.91 5.64 17.71
N SER A 200 2.35 6.39 18.72
CA SER A 200 3.75 6.76 18.93
C SER A 200 4.71 5.64 19.29
N LYS A 201 4.23 4.44 19.60
CA LYS A 201 5.04 3.24 19.83
C LYS A 201 4.79 2.17 18.77
N GLY A 202 4.06 2.48 17.70
CA GLY A 202 3.65 1.53 16.66
C GLY A 202 2.40 0.71 17.04
N GLU A 203 1.74 1.06 18.14
CA GLU A 203 0.52 0.43 18.62
C GLU A 203 -0.72 0.92 17.86
N LEU A 204 -1.72 0.05 17.73
CA LEU A 204 -3.04 0.43 17.24
C LEU A 204 -3.79 1.23 18.31
N GLY A 205 -3.93 2.52 18.10
CA GLY A 205 -4.75 3.43 18.90
C GLY A 205 -6.01 3.86 18.16
N ARG A 206 -6.49 5.03 18.53
CA ARG A 206 -7.61 5.71 17.90
C ARG A 206 -7.45 7.21 18.05
N ILE A 207 -7.99 7.97 17.11
CA ILE A 207 -8.11 9.42 17.21
C ILE A 207 -9.29 9.89 16.35
N ASN A 208 -9.81 11.08 16.64
CA ASN A 208 -11.00 11.62 15.99
C ASN A 208 -10.75 11.79 14.49
N VAL A 209 -11.70 11.38 13.64
CA VAL A 209 -11.56 11.37 12.17
C VAL A 209 -11.22 12.71 11.53
N ILE A 210 -11.48 13.81 12.23
CA ILE A 210 -11.18 15.19 11.79
C ILE A 210 -9.71 15.59 11.98
N THR A 211 -8.88 14.71 12.55
CA THR A 211 -7.48 15.02 12.86
C THR A 211 -6.69 15.26 11.58
N LEU A 212 -6.06 16.43 11.46
CA LEU A 212 -5.43 16.88 10.22
C LEU A 212 -4.01 16.37 10.02
N ASP A 213 -3.30 16.06 11.12
CA ASP A 213 -1.88 15.72 11.13
C ASP A 213 -1.60 14.20 11.20
N GLU A 214 -2.63 13.40 10.94
CA GLU A 214 -2.56 11.95 10.73
C GLU A 214 -2.53 11.66 9.23
N GLY A 215 -1.68 10.72 8.81
CA GLY A 215 -1.44 10.52 7.38
C GLY A 215 -2.13 9.32 6.75
N MET A 216 -2.22 9.34 5.43
CA MET A 216 -2.66 8.21 4.62
C MET A 216 -1.48 7.32 4.22
N ARG A 217 -1.73 6.02 4.32
CA ARG A 217 -0.86 4.97 3.80
C ARG A 217 -1.72 4.10 2.88
N PRO A 218 -1.86 4.49 1.59
CA PRO A 218 -2.75 3.81 0.67
C PRO A 218 -2.37 2.34 0.45
N ALA A 219 -3.37 1.56 0.08
CA ALA A 219 -3.30 0.16 -0.27
C ALA A 219 -4.14 -0.09 -1.54
N CYS A 220 -3.74 -1.09 -2.33
CA CYS A 220 -4.41 -1.49 -3.57
C CYS A 220 -4.10 -2.96 -3.91
N TYR A 221 -4.74 -3.48 -4.96
CA TYR A 221 -4.41 -4.79 -5.52
C TYR A 221 -3.81 -4.65 -6.91
N LEU A 222 -2.61 -5.21 -7.12
CA LEU A 222 -1.99 -5.36 -8.45
C LEU A 222 -2.46 -6.65 -9.09
N SER A 223 -2.90 -6.61 -10.35
CA SER A 223 -3.27 -7.79 -11.13
C SER A 223 -2.03 -8.47 -11.69
N LEU A 224 -1.87 -9.77 -11.43
CA LEU A 224 -0.76 -10.56 -11.98
C LEU A 224 -0.99 -11.00 -13.43
N SER A 225 -2.22 -10.90 -13.94
CA SER A 225 -2.54 -11.19 -15.34
C SER A 225 -2.46 -9.95 -16.24
N ALA A 226 -2.47 -8.75 -15.65
CA ALA A 226 -2.36 -7.48 -16.38
C ALA A 226 -0.98 -6.82 -16.21
N SER A 227 -0.07 -7.40 -15.43
CA SER A 227 1.22 -6.78 -15.11
C SER A 227 2.37 -7.77 -15.31
N GLU A 228 3.41 -7.34 -16.02
CA GLU A 228 4.66 -8.08 -16.20
C GLU A 228 5.81 -7.32 -15.55
N ILE A 229 6.66 -8.01 -14.77
CA ILE A 229 7.85 -7.39 -14.17
C ILE A 229 8.80 -6.99 -15.30
N SER A 230 9.10 -5.70 -15.39
CA SER A 230 9.95 -5.13 -16.45
C SER A 230 11.37 -4.79 -16.00
N GLY A 231 11.63 -4.81 -14.69
CA GLY A 231 12.93 -4.48 -14.13
C GLY A 231 12.93 -4.41 -12.60
N GLY A 232 14.11 -4.16 -12.03
CA GLY A 232 14.35 -4.17 -10.59
C GLY A 232 14.62 -5.56 -10.02
N THR A 233 14.97 -5.63 -8.74
CA THR A 233 15.28 -6.86 -8.00
C THR A 233 14.30 -7.15 -6.86
N GLY A 234 13.31 -6.27 -6.66
CA GLY A 234 12.29 -6.43 -5.62
C GLY A 234 12.77 -6.04 -4.22
N THR A 235 13.95 -5.44 -4.10
CA THR A 235 14.48 -4.89 -2.85
C THR A 235 13.97 -3.47 -2.63
N LEU A 236 14.09 -2.92 -1.42
CA LEU A 236 13.64 -1.54 -1.15
C LEU A 236 14.43 -0.52 -1.99
N ASP A 237 15.73 -0.75 -2.19
CA ASP A 237 16.60 0.16 -2.95
C ASP A 237 16.49 -0.04 -4.47
N ASP A 238 15.92 -1.17 -4.90
CA ASP A 238 15.70 -1.51 -6.30
C ASP A 238 14.38 -2.31 -6.46
N PRO A 239 13.22 -1.63 -6.26
CA PRO A 239 11.92 -2.29 -6.30
C PRO A 239 11.58 -2.77 -7.70
N TYR A 240 10.71 -3.78 -7.81
CA TYR A 240 10.21 -4.17 -9.13
C TYR A 240 9.43 -3.05 -9.81
N THR A 241 9.59 -2.96 -11.12
CA THR A 241 8.80 -2.12 -12.02
C THR A 241 7.93 -3.01 -12.90
N PHE A 242 6.86 -2.45 -13.46
CA PHE A 242 5.93 -3.21 -14.30
C PHE A 242 5.63 -2.52 -15.63
N THR A 243 5.35 -3.35 -16.62
CA THR A 243 4.68 -2.96 -17.87
C THR A 243 3.29 -3.59 -17.92
N LEU A 244 2.33 -2.84 -18.46
CA LEU A 244 0.98 -3.33 -18.71
C LEU A 244 1.02 -4.45 -19.76
N ILE A 245 0.42 -5.60 -19.43
CA ILE A 245 0.13 -6.65 -20.40
C ILE A 245 -1.15 -6.23 -21.14
N PRO A 246 -1.10 -6.00 -22.47
CA PRO A 246 -2.29 -5.63 -23.22
C PRO A 246 -3.35 -6.73 -23.11
N PRO A 247 -4.65 -6.38 -22.99
CA PRO A 247 -5.70 -7.38 -23.00
C PRO A 247 -5.62 -8.18 -24.30
N THR A 248 -5.62 -9.51 -24.20
CA THR A 248 -5.67 -10.39 -25.37
C THR A 248 -6.94 -10.08 -26.15
N VAL A 249 -6.81 -9.49 -27.34
CA VAL A 249 -7.94 -9.34 -28.26
C VAL A 249 -8.31 -10.76 -28.70
N MET A 250 -9.40 -11.29 -28.16
CA MET A 250 -10.02 -12.47 -28.76
C MET A 250 -10.66 -11.98 -30.05
N GLU A 251 -10.06 -12.33 -31.20
CA GLU A 251 -10.73 -12.18 -32.49
C GLU A 251 -11.95 -13.11 -32.49
N ASP A 252 -13.14 -12.52 -32.58
CA ASP A 252 -14.43 -13.22 -32.75
C ASP A 252 -14.50 -13.98 -34.09
#